data_AF-A0A926PPX2-F1
#
_entry.id   AF-A0A926PPX2-F1
#
_cell.length_a   1.000
_cell.length_b   1.000
_cell.length_c   1.000
_cell.angle_alpha   90.00
_cell.angle_beta   90.00
_cell.angle_gamma   90.00
#
_symmetry.space_group_name_H-M   'P 1'
#
loop_
_entity.id
_entity.type
_entity.pdbx_description
1 polymer ?
#
loop_
_entity_poly.entity_id
_entity_poly.type
_entity_poly.pdbx_seq_one_letter_code
_entity_poly.pdbx_strand_id
1 'polypeptide(L)'
;MIKTLSIPSLPQLPAAVRSFIRPMLFAALGLHAIVLFMPFPKASEKPPEDKEAPVKITQLPTTKANTTKTPKIAAAKPSGPALPKINRPNTNPIVQKSASELPQPQATAEAPPTETRASTKADTATAADFPHYNPSTPNCFGLGLGENCRVATANLSTVAAFYLSAPKAKGFTLTPDEESADKKIYTVTTPDKKTLFLHLFKDEPTTVVLVSDGKVADLATLKGSVNIPEDYYNLITELAPQVDRSDNPETNARPEHFANPQLFFKVLNEADLQSGAIPETRSGIDGSPTLILGQAPEVFYNTISTAGLAGTFQVTPKGQYGGGKLYELKKDNITFYMNLVPTKDQGGTIVVTWLKNPAS
;
A
#
# COMPACT_ATOMS: atom_id res chain seq x y z
N MET A 1 -49.93 -18.57 10.41
CA MET A 1 -49.14 -17.54 11.11
C MET A 1 -48.57 -16.59 10.06
N ILE A 2 -49.10 -15.37 9.97
CA ILE A 2 -48.63 -14.35 9.01
C ILE A 2 -47.52 -13.57 9.71
N LYS A 3 -46.26 -13.78 9.31
CA LYS A 3 -45.14 -12.96 9.78
C LYS A 3 -45.22 -11.60 9.09
N THR A 4 -45.67 -10.60 9.82
CA THR A 4 -45.56 -9.19 9.43
C THR A 4 -44.08 -8.80 9.43
N LEU A 5 -43.56 -8.47 8.25
CA LEU A 5 -42.23 -7.89 8.08
C LEU A 5 -42.22 -6.49 8.71
N SER A 6 -41.53 -6.36 9.85
CA SER A 6 -41.30 -5.07 10.49
C SER A 6 -40.26 -4.31 9.67
N ILE A 7 -40.67 -3.22 9.03
CA ILE A 7 -39.76 -2.33 8.32
C ILE A 7 -38.93 -1.58 9.38
N PRO A 8 -37.59 -1.58 9.30
CA PRO A 8 -36.74 -0.86 10.24
C PRO A 8 -37.03 0.64 10.18
N SER A 9 -37.21 1.27 11.35
CA SER A 9 -37.42 2.71 11.46
C SER A 9 -36.13 3.44 11.10
N LEU A 10 -36.14 4.20 10.00
CA LEU A 10 -35.01 5.04 9.64
C LEU A 10 -34.83 6.18 10.66
N PRO A 11 -33.59 6.52 11.05
CA PRO A 11 -33.32 7.65 11.94
C PRO A 11 -33.85 8.95 11.36
N GLN A 12 -34.43 9.81 12.22
CA GLN A 12 -35.03 11.08 11.81
C GLN A 12 -33.96 12.04 11.27
N LEU A 13 -33.85 12.14 9.95
CA LEU A 13 -33.02 13.15 9.29
C LEU A 13 -33.61 14.56 9.50
N PRO A 14 -32.77 15.63 9.55
CA PRO A 14 -33.24 17.01 9.63
C PRO A 14 -34.19 17.39 8.49
N ALA A 15 -35.16 18.28 8.76
CA ALA A 15 -36.22 18.65 7.81
C ALA A 15 -35.69 19.17 6.45
N ALA A 16 -34.59 19.93 6.48
CA ALA A 16 -33.93 20.43 5.28
C ALA A 16 -33.45 19.30 4.36
N VAL A 17 -32.85 18.24 4.94
CA VAL A 17 -32.32 17.09 4.19
C VAL A 17 -33.44 16.25 3.59
N ARG A 18 -34.58 16.11 4.28
CA ARG A 18 -35.74 15.35 3.76
C ARG A 18 -36.31 15.94 2.47
N SER A 19 -36.18 17.24 2.26
CA SER A 19 -36.67 17.91 1.05
C SER A 19 -35.87 17.53 -0.20
N PHE A 20 -34.59 17.17 -0.06
CA PHE A 20 -33.72 16.78 -1.17
C PHE A 20 -33.74 15.29 -1.50
N ILE A 21 -34.06 14.42 -0.53
CA ILE A 21 -34.02 12.96 -0.73
C ILE A 21 -35.04 12.51 -1.79
N ARG A 22 -36.28 13.06 -1.76
CA ARG A 22 -37.32 12.67 -2.70
C ARG A 22 -36.96 12.93 -4.16
N PRO A 23 -36.57 14.15 -4.57
CA PRO A 23 -36.19 14.39 -5.97
C PRO A 23 -34.96 13.59 -6.39
N MET A 24 -33.98 13.38 -5.50
CA MET A 24 -32.79 12.56 -5.82
C MET A 24 -33.15 11.09 -6.07
N LEU A 25 -34.07 10.52 -5.28
CA LEU A 25 -34.55 9.15 -5.48
C LEU A 25 -35.26 9.00 -6.82
N PHE A 26 -36.12 9.95 -7.20
CA PHE A 26 -36.80 9.92 -8.50
C PHE A 26 -35.82 10.10 -9.66
N ALA A 27 -34.81 10.95 -9.51
CA ALA A 27 -33.76 11.09 -10.52
C ALA A 27 -32.95 9.79 -10.69
N ALA A 28 -32.60 9.12 -9.59
CA ALA A 28 -31.88 7.84 -9.62
C ALA A 28 -32.71 6.73 -10.29
N LEU A 29 -34.00 6.62 -9.95
CA LEU A 29 -34.91 5.67 -10.58
C LEU A 29 -35.14 5.98 -12.07
N GLY A 30 -35.26 7.27 -12.43
CA GLY A 30 -35.38 7.71 -13.81
C GLY A 30 -34.14 7.38 -14.64
N LEU A 31 -32.93 7.63 -14.11
CA LEU A 31 -31.68 7.30 -14.78
C LEU A 31 -31.55 5.79 -15.01
N HIS A 32 -31.88 4.96 -14.01
CA HIS A 32 -31.86 3.51 -14.15
C HIS A 32 -32.85 3.01 -15.21
N ALA A 33 -34.05 3.60 -15.29
CA ALA A 33 -35.01 3.26 -16.33
C ALA A 33 -34.46 3.60 -17.73
N ILE A 34 -33.83 4.77 -17.91
CA ILE A 34 -33.25 5.17 -19.21
C ILE A 34 -32.15 4.18 -19.65
N VAL A 35 -31.28 3.74 -18.74
CA VAL A 35 -30.22 2.77 -19.05
C VAL A 35 -30.80 1.42 -19.48
N LEU A 36 -31.90 0.96 -18.87
CA LEU A 36 -32.52 -0.30 -19.23
C LEU A 36 -33.26 -0.28 -20.58
N PHE A 37 -33.70 0.90 -21.04
CA PHE A 37 -34.39 1.08 -22.32
C PHE A 37 -33.50 1.57 -23.47
N MET A 38 -32.21 1.83 -23.23
CA MET A 38 -31.29 2.14 -24.32
C MET A 38 -31.06 0.89 -25.17
N PRO A 39 -31.34 0.93 -26.49
CA PRO A 39 -31.06 -0.20 -27.36
C PRO A 39 -29.55 -0.43 -27.42
N PHE A 40 -29.11 -1.62 -27.00
CA PHE A 40 -27.70 -1.99 -27.12
C PHE A 40 -27.27 -1.88 -28.59
N PRO A 41 -26.14 -1.19 -28.88
CA PRO A 41 -25.61 -1.15 -30.23
C PRO A 41 -25.33 -2.58 -30.68
N LYS A 42 -26.02 -3.03 -31.73
CA LYS A 42 -25.78 -4.34 -32.33
C LYS A 42 -24.31 -4.42 -32.71
N ALA A 43 -23.61 -5.41 -32.16
CA ALA A 43 -22.22 -5.67 -32.52
C ALA A 43 -22.16 -5.78 -34.06
N SER A 44 -21.30 -4.96 -34.67
CA SER A 44 -21.05 -5.02 -36.10
C SER A 44 -20.46 -6.40 -36.40
N GLU A 45 -21.26 -7.29 -36.98
CA GLU A 45 -20.82 -8.56 -37.53
C GLU A 45 -19.68 -8.26 -38.51
N LYS A 46 -18.45 -8.62 -38.13
CA LYS A 46 -17.32 -8.53 -39.05
C LYS A 46 -17.54 -9.58 -40.15
N PRO A 47 -17.40 -9.22 -41.43
CA PRO A 47 -17.45 -10.19 -42.52
C PRO A 47 -16.42 -11.31 -42.29
N PRO A 48 -16.73 -12.56 -42.67
CA PRO A 48 -15.80 -13.67 -42.54
C PRO A 48 -14.51 -13.37 -43.32
N GLU A 49 -13.39 -13.38 -42.61
CA GLU A 49 -12.05 -13.16 -43.16
C GLU A 49 -11.55 -14.45 -43.81
N ASP A 50 -11.97 -14.66 -45.06
CA ASP A 50 -11.51 -15.77 -45.90
C ASP A 50 -10.13 -15.45 -46.50
N LYS A 51 -9.07 -15.88 -45.82
CA LYS A 51 -7.72 -16.01 -46.38
C LYS A 51 -6.99 -17.22 -45.79
N GLU A 52 -7.32 -18.40 -46.29
CA GLU A 52 -6.41 -19.55 -46.20
C GLU A 52 -5.16 -19.27 -47.06
N ALA A 53 -4.01 -19.10 -46.41
CA ALA A 53 -2.72 -19.13 -47.08
C ALA A 53 -2.24 -20.58 -47.20
N PRO A 54 -1.80 -21.04 -48.39
CA PRO A 54 -1.32 -22.41 -48.57
C PRO A 54 -0.01 -22.62 -47.80
N VAL A 55 -0.06 -23.47 -46.77
CA VAL A 55 1.10 -23.90 -45.98
C VAL A 55 1.97 -24.83 -46.82
N LYS A 56 3.19 -24.40 -47.16
CA LYS A 56 4.24 -25.28 -47.70
C LYS A 56 4.73 -26.21 -46.59
N ILE A 57 4.41 -27.49 -46.71
CA ILE A 57 4.93 -28.57 -45.86
C ILE A 57 6.41 -28.78 -46.20
N THR A 58 7.29 -28.29 -45.34
CA THR A 58 8.72 -28.63 -45.37
C THR A 58 8.89 -30.02 -44.76
N GLN A 59 9.16 -31.01 -45.61
CA GLN A 59 9.46 -32.38 -45.19
C GLN A 59 10.79 -32.42 -44.41
N LEU A 60 10.75 -32.97 -43.20
CA LEU A 60 11.94 -33.32 -42.43
C LEU A 60 12.60 -34.58 -43.03
N PRO A 61 13.93 -34.60 -43.22
CA PRO A 61 14.63 -35.80 -43.66
C PRO A 61 14.61 -36.88 -42.57
N THR A 62 14.05 -38.04 -42.91
CA THR A 62 14.15 -39.27 -42.11
C THR A 62 15.55 -39.86 -42.25
N THR A 63 16.42 -39.63 -41.27
CA THR A 63 17.73 -40.27 -41.22
C THR A 63 17.65 -41.60 -40.48
N LYS A 64 18.11 -42.64 -41.16
CA LYS A 64 18.10 -44.06 -40.77
C LYS A 64 18.87 -44.34 -39.49
N ALA A 65 18.38 -45.35 -38.78
CA ALA A 65 18.99 -46.01 -37.65
C ALA A 65 20.45 -46.47 -37.91
N ASN A 66 21.29 -46.38 -36.88
CA ASN A 66 22.47 -47.23 -36.76
C ASN A 66 22.80 -47.55 -35.28
N THR A 67 22.68 -48.84 -34.98
CA THR A 67 23.34 -49.71 -34.00
C THR A 67 24.26 -49.18 -32.88
N THR A 68 23.97 -49.72 -31.68
CA THR A 68 24.89 -50.35 -30.71
C THR A 68 25.87 -49.47 -29.92
N LYS A 69 25.63 -49.37 -28.60
CA LYS A 69 26.53 -49.88 -27.53
C LYS A 69 25.98 -49.53 -26.14
N THR A 70 25.71 -50.56 -25.36
CA THR A 70 25.47 -50.54 -23.91
C THR A 70 26.76 -50.21 -23.14
N PRO A 71 26.75 -49.25 -22.20
CA PRO A 71 27.71 -49.21 -21.10
C PRO A 71 27.12 -49.83 -19.83
N LYS A 72 27.87 -50.80 -19.30
CA LYS A 72 27.68 -51.46 -18.00
C LYS A 72 28.10 -50.48 -16.91
N ILE A 73 27.16 -49.94 -16.13
CA ILE A 73 27.46 -49.12 -14.94
C ILE A 73 27.40 -50.00 -13.70
N ALA A 74 28.52 -50.04 -12.99
CA ALA A 74 28.71 -50.76 -11.74
C ALA A 74 27.96 -50.08 -10.58
N ALA A 75 27.34 -50.91 -9.74
CA ALA A 75 26.68 -50.51 -8.52
C ALA A 75 27.69 -50.01 -7.47
N ALA A 76 27.55 -48.75 -7.05
CA ALA A 76 28.24 -48.22 -5.88
C ALA A 76 27.31 -48.27 -4.66
N LYS A 77 27.84 -48.79 -3.55
CA LYS A 77 27.20 -48.90 -2.23
C LYS A 77 26.82 -47.53 -1.67
N PRO A 78 25.68 -47.40 -0.94
CA PRO A 78 25.39 -46.20 -0.17
C PRO A 78 26.13 -46.23 1.18
N SER A 79 27.07 -45.31 1.38
CA SER A 79 27.58 -44.93 2.70
C SER A 79 26.72 -43.81 3.27
N GLY A 80 26.00 -44.08 4.36
CA GLY A 80 25.14 -43.11 5.03
C GLY A 80 25.92 -41.94 5.66
N PRO A 81 25.35 -40.72 5.70
CA PRO A 81 25.91 -39.62 6.46
C PRO A 81 25.47 -39.70 7.92
N ALA A 82 26.45 -39.71 8.83
CA ALA A 82 26.26 -39.56 10.26
C ALA A 82 25.82 -38.11 10.59
N LEU A 83 24.75 -37.98 11.37
CA LEU A 83 24.25 -36.72 11.91
C LEU A 83 25.22 -36.13 12.95
N PRO A 84 25.53 -34.82 12.93
CA PRO A 84 26.26 -34.18 14.00
C PRO A 84 25.35 -33.93 15.21
N LYS A 85 25.79 -34.38 16.39
CA LYS A 85 25.22 -34.02 17.70
C LYS A 85 25.47 -32.53 17.96
N ILE A 86 24.42 -31.73 18.00
CA ILE A 86 24.46 -30.33 18.46
C ILE A 86 24.14 -30.31 19.96
N ASN A 87 25.15 -29.97 20.75
CA ASN A 87 25.01 -29.59 22.16
C ASN A 87 24.28 -28.25 22.26
N ARG A 88 23.11 -28.21 22.91
CA ARG A 88 22.45 -26.95 23.31
C ARG A 88 22.85 -26.62 24.75
N PRO A 89 23.38 -25.41 25.03
CA PRO A 89 23.52 -24.90 26.39
C PRO A 89 22.15 -24.55 26.97
N ASN A 90 21.98 -24.92 28.24
CA ASN A 90 20.86 -24.61 29.11
C ASN A 90 20.90 -23.14 29.54
N THR A 91 19.84 -22.38 29.31
CA THR A 91 19.66 -21.03 29.89
C THR A 91 18.39 -20.99 30.73
N ASN A 92 18.58 -20.92 32.05
CA ASN A 92 17.56 -20.60 33.04
C ASN A 92 17.00 -19.18 32.80
N PRO A 93 15.70 -18.94 32.97
CA PRO A 93 15.16 -17.60 33.07
C PRO A 93 15.33 -17.06 34.50
N ILE A 94 16.00 -15.92 34.62
CA ILE A 94 16.00 -15.09 35.84
C ILE A 94 14.67 -14.33 35.88
N VAL A 95 13.88 -14.63 36.91
CA VAL A 95 12.67 -13.90 37.27
C VAL A 95 13.07 -12.57 37.90
N GLN A 96 12.86 -11.45 37.20
CA GLN A 96 12.97 -10.13 37.78
C GLN A 96 11.57 -9.59 38.09
N LYS A 97 11.26 -9.60 39.38
CA LYS A 97 10.01 -9.14 39.99
C LYS A 97 10.06 -7.61 40.09
N SER A 98 9.42 -6.90 39.17
CA SER A 98 9.21 -5.46 39.30
C SER A 98 8.00 -5.19 40.21
N ALA A 99 8.25 -4.36 41.21
CA ALA A 99 7.30 -3.96 42.23
C ALA A 99 6.18 -3.09 41.65
N SER A 100 4.98 -3.35 42.15
CA SER A 100 3.77 -2.55 41.98
C SER A 100 3.92 -1.27 42.80
N GLU A 101 3.81 -0.10 42.15
CA GLU A 101 3.67 1.18 42.83
C GLU A 101 2.23 1.69 42.69
N LEU A 102 1.71 2.20 43.81
CA LEU A 102 0.33 2.57 44.08
C LEU A 102 -0.12 3.84 43.32
N PRO A 103 -1.45 4.06 43.18
CA PRO A 103 -2.02 5.27 42.59
C PRO A 103 -2.13 6.42 43.59
N GLN A 104 -1.81 7.63 43.17
CA GLN A 104 -2.15 8.88 43.87
C GLN A 104 -2.79 9.90 42.90
N PRO A 105 -3.56 10.88 43.42
CA PRO A 105 -4.89 11.17 42.91
C PRO A 105 -4.94 12.44 42.05
N GLN A 106 -6.07 12.55 41.35
CA GLN A 106 -6.56 13.73 40.63
C GLN A 106 -6.31 15.05 41.37
N ALA A 107 -5.71 15.99 40.66
CA ALA A 107 -5.81 17.42 40.95
C ALA A 107 -6.41 18.16 39.74
N THR A 108 -7.31 19.05 40.11
CA THR A 108 -8.30 19.77 39.32
C THR A 108 -7.70 20.84 38.40
N ALA A 109 -8.48 21.20 37.38
CA ALA A 109 -8.23 22.19 36.35
C ALA A 109 -7.73 23.56 36.84
N GLU A 110 -6.79 24.14 36.09
CA GLU A 110 -6.59 25.58 36.01
C GLU A 110 -6.11 25.94 34.59
N ALA A 111 -6.74 26.95 33.98
CA ALA A 111 -6.52 27.39 32.61
C ALA A 111 -5.14 28.07 32.45
N PRO A 112 -4.42 27.89 31.33
CA PRO A 112 -3.17 28.60 31.13
C PRO A 112 -3.43 30.06 30.72
N PRO A 113 -2.69 31.02 31.29
CA PRO A 113 -2.80 32.43 30.94
C PRO A 113 -2.14 32.71 29.59
N THR A 114 -2.75 33.66 28.87
CA THR A 114 -2.19 34.30 27.68
C THR A 114 -1.03 35.19 28.10
N GLU A 115 0.20 34.69 28.10
CA GLU A 115 1.40 35.54 28.19
C GLU A 115 1.88 35.94 26.79
N THR A 116 1.43 37.12 26.37
CA THR A 116 2.11 37.89 25.32
C THR A 116 3.32 38.57 25.97
N ARG A 117 4.48 37.93 25.91
CA ARG A 117 5.76 38.54 26.25
C ARG A 117 6.57 38.75 24.97
N ALA A 118 6.59 39.99 24.49
CA ALA A 118 7.49 40.41 23.42
C ALA A 118 8.92 40.38 23.96
N SER A 119 9.68 39.35 23.56
CA SER A 119 11.12 39.25 23.84
C SER A 119 11.90 39.82 22.65
N THR A 120 12.46 41.00 22.84
CA THR A 120 13.38 41.68 21.92
C THR A 120 14.80 41.15 22.12
N LYS A 121 15.08 39.96 21.60
CA LYS A 121 16.42 39.54 21.16
C LYS A 121 16.24 38.77 19.85
N ALA A 122 16.81 39.31 18.78
CA ALA A 122 16.79 38.70 17.46
C ALA A 122 17.77 37.51 17.44
N ASP A 123 17.38 36.41 18.08
CA ASP A 123 17.99 35.11 17.82
C ASP A 123 17.63 34.73 16.37
N THR A 124 18.64 34.38 15.59
CA THR A 124 18.51 34.07 14.17
C THR A 124 17.64 32.83 14.00
N ALA A 125 16.37 33.00 13.62
CA ALA A 125 15.45 31.87 13.45
C ALA A 125 15.98 30.90 12.37
N THR A 126 16.07 29.63 12.74
CA THR A 126 16.50 28.52 11.90
C THR A 126 15.29 27.77 11.32
N ALA A 127 15.52 26.81 10.43
CA ALA A 127 14.44 25.95 9.92
C ALA A 127 13.69 25.21 11.04
N ALA A 128 14.35 24.91 12.16
CA ALA A 128 13.74 24.28 13.34
C ALA A 128 12.76 25.21 14.08
N ASP A 129 12.85 26.53 13.85
CA ASP A 129 11.97 27.51 14.49
C ASP A 129 10.68 27.77 13.70
N PHE A 130 10.51 27.11 12.55
CA PHE A 130 9.33 27.24 11.71
C PHE A 130 8.07 26.84 12.52
N PRO A 131 7.00 27.67 12.51
CA PRO A 131 5.85 27.41 13.38
C PRO A 131 5.13 26.11 13.02
N HIS A 132 4.60 25.42 14.01
CA HIS A 132 3.82 24.20 13.81
C HIS A 132 2.35 24.46 14.11
N TYR A 133 1.47 23.95 13.25
CA TYR A 133 0.03 23.96 13.50
C TYR A 133 -0.31 23.05 14.69
N ASN A 134 -1.15 23.50 15.62
CA ASN A 134 -1.63 22.71 16.77
C ASN A 134 -3.17 22.63 16.69
N PRO A 135 -3.79 21.44 16.62
CA PRO A 135 -3.24 20.10 16.89
C PRO A 135 -2.69 19.39 15.65
N SER A 136 -1.41 18.99 15.71
CA SER A 136 -0.77 18.12 14.71
C SER A 136 0.17 17.09 15.36
N THR A 137 0.34 15.95 14.71
CA THR A 137 1.27 14.88 15.11
C THR A 137 2.52 14.88 14.24
N PRO A 138 3.74 14.69 14.80
CA PRO A 138 4.97 14.62 14.03
C PRO A 138 5.12 13.30 13.27
N ASN A 139 6.13 13.25 12.39
CA ASN A 139 6.55 12.07 11.64
C ASN A 139 5.43 11.47 10.77
N CYS A 140 4.91 12.27 9.83
CA CYS A 140 3.91 11.80 8.89
C CYS A 140 4.34 10.45 8.26
N PHE A 141 3.39 9.51 8.23
CA PHE A 141 3.55 8.17 7.63
C PHE A 141 4.69 7.31 8.18
N GLY A 142 5.31 7.68 9.31
CA GLY A 142 6.41 6.92 9.90
C GLY A 142 7.69 6.89 9.06
N LEU A 143 7.91 7.89 8.21
CA LEU A 143 9.03 7.93 7.25
C LEU A 143 10.34 8.46 7.84
N GLY A 144 10.39 8.76 9.14
CA GLY A 144 11.59 9.33 9.77
C GLY A 144 11.83 10.79 9.39
N LEU A 145 10.83 11.46 8.81
CA LEU A 145 10.88 12.88 8.47
C LEU A 145 10.78 13.80 9.72
N GLY A 146 10.52 13.21 10.89
CA GLY A 146 10.57 13.89 12.17
C GLY A 146 9.60 15.08 12.23
N GLU A 147 10.12 16.21 12.72
CA GLU A 147 9.37 17.47 12.88
C GLU A 147 9.07 18.18 11.56
N ASN A 148 9.78 17.82 10.49
CA ASN A 148 9.60 18.43 9.17
C ASN A 148 8.34 17.95 8.47
N CYS A 149 7.76 16.83 8.89
CA CYS A 149 6.50 16.34 8.36
C CYS A 149 5.48 16.02 9.45
N ARG A 150 4.32 16.68 9.41
CA ARG A 150 3.29 16.59 10.44
C ARG A 150 1.91 16.32 9.83
N VAL A 151 1.02 15.69 10.58
CA VAL A 151 -0.39 15.50 10.22
C VAL A 151 -1.25 16.39 11.10
N ALA A 152 -1.82 17.43 10.51
CA ALA A 152 -2.71 18.37 11.19
C ALA A 152 -4.15 17.86 11.19
N THR A 153 -4.80 17.92 12.34
CA THR A 153 -6.20 17.45 12.55
C THR A 153 -7.27 18.41 12.00
N ALA A 154 -6.91 19.24 11.03
CA ALA A 154 -7.78 20.22 10.40
C ALA A 154 -7.66 20.16 8.88
N ASN A 155 -8.67 20.72 8.19
CA ASN A 155 -8.71 20.77 6.74
C ASN A 155 -7.66 21.75 6.15
N LEU A 156 -7.39 21.57 4.86
CA LEU A 156 -6.34 22.29 4.13
C LEU A 156 -6.50 23.82 4.23
N SER A 157 -7.73 24.34 4.16
CA SER A 157 -7.99 25.77 4.22
C SER A 157 -7.63 26.36 5.59
N THR A 158 -8.02 25.68 6.67
CA THR A 158 -7.71 26.11 8.03
C THR A 158 -6.21 26.09 8.31
N VAL A 159 -5.51 25.04 7.86
CA VAL A 159 -4.06 24.91 8.05
C VAL A 159 -3.30 25.94 7.21
N ALA A 160 -3.72 26.19 5.97
CA ALA A 160 -3.13 27.22 5.13
C ALA A 160 -3.26 28.63 5.74
N ALA A 161 -4.43 28.97 6.29
CA ALA A 161 -4.65 30.27 6.94
C ALA A 161 -3.71 30.51 8.14
N PHE A 162 -3.41 29.46 8.92
CA PHE A 162 -2.41 29.52 9.97
C PHE A 162 -1.02 29.84 9.42
N TYR A 163 -0.58 29.12 8.38
CA TYR A 163 0.76 29.33 7.79
C TYR A 163 0.91 30.65 7.04
N LEU A 164 -0.18 31.31 6.63
CA LEU A 164 -0.09 32.66 6.05
C LEU A 164 0.12 33.76 7.11
N SER A 165 -0.20 33.49 8.38
CA SER A 165 -0.10 34.47 9.47
C SER A 165 1.06 34.20 10.44
N ALA A 166 1.21 32.96 10.92
CA ALA A 166 2.16 32.62 11.97
C ALA A 166 3.66 32.80 11.61
N PRO A 167 4.14 32.43 10.41
CA PRO A 167 5.56 32.52 10.08
C PRO A 167 6.06 33.97 9.95
N LYS A 168 5.20 34.90 9.54
CA LYS A 168 5.54 36.34 9.42
C LYS A 168 5.98 36.92 10.77
N ALA A 169 5.36 36.49 11.87
CA ALA A 169 5.71 36.93 13.21
C ALA A 169 7.12 36.49 13.64
N LYS A 170 7.69 35.46 12.99
CA LYS A 170 9.05 34.95 13.23
C LYS A 170 10.06 35.35 12.15
N GLY A 171 9.70 36.29 11.26
CA GLY A 171 10.58 36.78 10.20
C GLY A 171 10.69 35.89 8.97
N PHE A 172 9.88 34.83 8.86
CA PHE A 172 9.78 34.05 7.63
C PHE A 172 8.88 34.76 6.63
N THR A 173 9.22 34.66 5.35
CA THR A 173 8.36 35.13 4.26
C THR A 173 7.86 33.94 3.45
N LEU A 174 6.55 33.91 3.20
CA LEU A 174 5.90 32.88 2.40
C LEU A 174 5.42 33.51 1.09
N THR A 175 5.84 32.91 -0.02
CA THR A 175 5.38 33.28 -1.36
C THR A 175 4.62 32.10 -1.95
N PRO A 176 3.36 32.26 -2.38
CA PRO A 176 2.63 31.21 -3.08
C PRO A 176 3.41 30.72 -4.31
N ASP A 177 3.46 29.40 -4.50
CA ASP A 177 4.16 28.77 -5.61
C ASP A 177 3.21 27.90 -6.45
N GLU A 178 2.45 27.02 -5.81
CA GLU A 178 1.41 26.20 -6.48
C GLU A 178 0.17 26.08 -5.59
N GLU A 179 -1.02 26.15 -6.19
CA GLU A 179 -2.28 26.02 -5.46
C GLU A 179 -3.32 25.24 -6.29
N SER A 180 -3.90 24.21 -5.68
CA SER A 180 -5.00 23.43 -6.23
C SER A 180 -6.00 23.06 -5.12
N ALA A 181 -7.05 22.32 -5.47
CA ALA A 181 -8.03 21.83 -4.48
C ALA A 181 -7.42 20.87 -3.44
N ASP A 182 -6.36 20.14 -3.83
CA ASP A 182 -5.78 19.06 -3.04
C ASP A 182 -4.41 19.41 -2.44
N LYS A 183 -3.79 20.51 -2.87
CA LYS A 183 -2.51 20.94 -2.32
C LYS A 183 -2.29 22.45 -2.39
N LYS A 184 -1.46 22.95 -1.47
CA LYS A 184 -0.88 24.29 -1.53
C LYS A 184 0.62 24.19 -1.25
N ILE A 185 1.43 24.78 -2.12
CA ILE A 185 2.88 24.84 -1.97
C ILE A 185 3.28 26.31 -1.87
N TYR A 186 4.08 26.63 -0.85
CA TYR A 186 4.65 27.93 -0.63
C TYR A 186 6.17 27.85 -0.62
N THR A 187 6.83 28.81 -1.25
CA THR A 187 8.25 29.05 -1.04
C THR A 187 8.42 29.80 0.29
N VAL A 188 9.23 29.26 1.19
CA VAL A 188 9.56 29.86 2.49
C VAL A 188 10.98 30.43 2.40
N THR A 189 11.12 31.75 2.52
CA THR A 189 12.44 32.37 2.71
C THR A 189 12.65 32.65 4.19
N THR A 190 13.67 32.00 4.75
CA THR A 190 14.08 32.12 6.15
C THR A 190 14.82 33.45 6.39
N PRO A 191 15.00 33.89 7.66
CA PRO A 191 15.77 35.09 7.96
C PRO A 191 17.24 35.04 7.49
N ASP A 192 17.83 33.84 7.43
CA ASP A 192 19.18 33.61 6.87
C ASP A 192 19.18 33.49 5.33
N LYS A 193 18.08 33.86 4.66
CA LYS A 193 17.91 33.86 3.20
C LYS A 193 18.00 32.47 2.55
N LYS A 194 17.82 31.39 3.32
CA LYS A 194 17.63 30.05 2.74
C LYS A 194 16.22 29.94 2.20
N THR A 195 16.11 29.14 1.15
CA THR A 195 14.82 28.82 0.52
C THR A 195 14.43 27.41 0.90
N LEU A 196 13.23 27.26 1.45
CA LEU A 196 12.57 25.99 1.75
C LEU A 196 11.20 25.98 1.05
N PHE A 197 10.54 24.83 1.06
CA PHE A 197 9.21 24.64 0.52
C PHE A 197 8.28 24.12 1.62
N LEU A 198 7.18 24.82 1.86
CA LEU A 198 6.06 24.37 2.68
C LEU A 198 5.02 23.73 1.78
N HIS A 199 4.81 22.44 1.94
CA HIS A 199 3.76 21.68 1.26
C HIS A 199 2.63 21.40 2.23
N LEU A 200 1.43 21.76 1.81
CA LEU A 200 0.19 21.43 2.50
C LEU A 200 -0.63 20.54 1.58
N PHE A 201 -0.74 19.26 1.92
CA PHE A 201 -1.51 18.30 1.15
C PHE A 201 -2.80 17.93 1.88
N LYS A 202 -3.90 17.91 1.15
CA LYS A 202 -5.19 17.44 1.64
C LYS A 202 -5.15 15.93 1.87
N ASP A 203 -5.53 15.49 3.07
CA ASP A 203 -5.64 14.06 3.43
C ASP A 203 -6.87 13.88 4.33
N GLU A 204 -8.07 14.02 3.74
CA GLU A 204 -9.31 14.24 4.49
C GLU A 204 -9.53 13.26 5.65
N PRO A 205 -9.98 13.74 6.84
CA PRO A 205 -10.30 15.14 7.19
C PRO A 205 -9.07 15.98 7.59
N THR A 206 -7.87 15.44 7.44
CA THR A 206 -6.60 16.02 7.90
C THR A 206 -5.84 16.74 6.79
N THR A 207 -4.73 17.38 7.17
CA THR A 207 -3.79 18.00 6.24
C THR A 207 -2.38 17.56 6.59
N VAL A 208 -1.64 17.10 5.60
CA VAL A 208 -0.23 16.75 5.75
C VAL A 208 0.60 18.00 5.47
N VAL A 209 1.45 18.35 6.43
CA VAL A 209 2.32 19.51 6.39
C VAL A 209 3.75 19.01 6.25
N LEU A 210 4.44 19.40 5.18
CA LEU A 210 5.85 19.06 4.95
C LEU A 210 6.65 20.33 4.71
N VAL A 211 7.74 20.51 5.46
CA VAL A 211 8.77 21.52 5.19
C VAL A 211 10.01 20.80 4.66
N SER A 212 10.45 21.12 3.46
CA SER A 212 11.62 20.48 2.82
C SER A 212 12.46 21.47 2.02
N ASP A 213 13.66 21.04 1.63
CA ASP A 213 14.60 21.78 0.78
C ASP A 213 14.27 21.67 -0.73
N GLY A 214 13.54 20.62 -1.12
CA GLY A 214 13.01 20.43 -2.47
C GLY A 214 11.48 20.43 -2.53
N LYS A 215 10.95 20.61 -3.74
CA LYS A 215 9.51 20.47 -4.01
C LYS A 215 9.11 18.99 -4.09
N VAL A 216 8.00 18.65 -3.46
CA VAL A 216 7.31 17.36 -3.60
C VAL A 216 6.04 17.60 -4.40
N ALA A 217 5.90 16.89 -5.53
CA ALA A 217 4.83 17.14 -6.48
C ALA A 217 3.44 16.85 -5.90
N ASP A 218 3.31 15.80 -5.11
CA ASP A 218 2.02 15.36 -4.57
C ASP A 218 2.19 14.53 -3.28
N LEU A 219 1.07 14.31 -2.61
CA LEU A 219 1.02 13.52 -1.39
C LEU A 219 1.38 12.05 -1.62
N ALA A 220 1.13 11.52 -2.83
CA ALA A 220 1.45 10.14 -3.17
C ALA A 220 2.97 9.92 -3.14
N THR A 221 3.72 10.82 -3.77
CA THR A 221 5.19 10.87 -3.74
C THR A 221 5.69 10.91 -2.30
N LEU A 222 5.07 11.74 -1.45
CA LEU A 222 5.42 11.83 -0.03
C LEU A 222 5.10 10.55 0.76
N LYS A 223 3.94 9.94 0.52
CA LYS A 223 3.53 8.67 1.13
C LYS A 223 4.40 7.50 0.65
N GLY A 224 5.28 7.72 -0.34
CA GLY A 224 5.96 6.65 -1.03
C GLY A 224 5.01 5.78 -1.84
N SER A 225 3.83 6.30 -2.20
CA SER A 225 2.89 5.69 -3.15
C SER A 225 3.51 5.75 -4.53
N VAL A 226 4.38 4.78 -4.80
CA VAL A 226 4.78 4.41 -6.14
C VAL A 226 3.51 4.01 -6.89
N ASN A 227 3.12 4.77 -7.91
CA ASN A 227 2.03 4.36 -8.79
C ASN A 227 2.51 3.13 -9.58
N ILE A 228 2.09 1.95 -9.14
CA ILE A 228 2.46 0.70 -9.79
C ILE A 228 1.88 0.73 -11.21
N PRO A 229 2.69 0.48 -12.26
CA PRO A 229 2.21 0.57 -13.64
C PRO A 229 1.05 -0.40 -13.90
N GLU A 230 0.01 0.04 -14.61
CA GLU A 230 -1.20 -0.74 -14.88
C GLU A 230 -0.91 -2.11 -15.51
N ASP A 231 0.08 -2.17 -16.41
CA ASP A 231 0.54 -3.43 -17.03
C ASP A 231 0.93 -4.50 -16.01
N TYR A 232 1.43 -4.11 -14.83
CA TYR A 232 1.74 -5.06 -13.77
C TYR A 232 0.47 -5.71 -13.21
N TYR A 233 -0.58 -4.93 -12.92
CA TYR A 233 -1.83 -5.49 -12.41
C TYR A 233 -2.55 -6.31 -13.46
N ASN A 234 -2.55 -5.86 -14.72
CA ASN A 234 -3.12 -6.62 -15.83
C ASN A 234 -2.46 -7.99 -15.95
N LEU A 235 -1.12 -8.04 -15.85
CA LEU A 235 -0.36 -9.28 -15.88
C LEU A 235 -0.67 -10.20 -14.69
N ILE A 236 -0.75 -9.67 -13.47
CA ILE A 236 -1.11 -10.47 -12.29
C ILE A 236 -2.55 -11.00 -12.40
N THR A 237 -3.48 -10.17 -12.88
CA THR A 237 -4.91 -10.52 -13.00
C THR A 237 -5.12 -11.60 -14.07
N GLU A 238 -4.47 -11.50 -15.22
CA GLU A 238 -4.57 -12.50 -16.29
C GLU A 238 -4.08 -13.88 -15.85
N LEU A 239 -3.02 -13.91 -15.04
CA LEU A 239 -2.41 -15.15 -14.55
C LEU A 239 -3.05 -15.71 -13.27
N ALA A 240 -3.95 -14.93 -12.68
CA ALA A 240 -4.78 -15.34 -11.58
C ALA A 240 -6.25 -15.43 -12.05
N PRO A 241 -6.60 -16.29 -13.04
CA PRO A 241 -7.94 -16.29 -13.66
C PRO A 241 -9.09 -16.73 -12.73
N GLN A 242 -8.80 -17.11 -11.48
CA GLN A 242 -9.81 -17.28 -10.42
C GLN A 242 -10.20 -15.94 -9.76
N VAL A 243 -9.55 -14.83 -10.14
CA VAL A 243 -9.77 -13.46 -9.62
C VAL A 243 -10.90 -12.80 -10.39
N ASP A 244 -12.13 -13.11 -10.00
CA ASP A 244 -13.25 -12.24 -10.29
C ASP A 244 -13.18 -11.01 -9.37
N ARG A 245 -12.38 -10.01 -9.77
CA ARG A 245 -12.21 -8.67 -9.14
C ARG A 245 -11.65 -8.64 -7.70
N SER A 246 -11.13 -7.47 -7.32
CA SER A 246 -10.62 -7.10 -5.98
C SER A 246 -11.58 -7.37 -4.82
N ASP A 247 -12.84 -7.64 -5.15
CA ASP A 247 -13.95 -7.78 -4.22
C ASP A 247 -14.19 -9.26 -3.87
N ASN A 248 -13.48 -10.20 -4.52
CA ASN A 248 -13.55 -11.61 -4.17
C ASN A 248 -12.59 -11.91 -3.00
N PRO A 249 -13.11 -12.14 -1.78
CA PRO A 249 -12.29 -12.44 -0.61
C PRO A 249 -11.55 -13.78 -0.69
N GLU A 250 -11.83 -14.61 -1.71
CA GLU A 250 -11.18 -15.90 -1.92
C GLU A 250 -9.78 -15.77 -2.55
N THR A 251 -9.52 -14.71 -3.30
CA THR A 251 -8.23 -14.49 -3.96
C THR A 251 -7.29 -13.57 -3.19
N ASN A 252 -7.78 -12.96 -2.11
CA ASN A 252 -6.95 -12.17 -1.21
C ASN A 252 -6.29 -13.11 -0.18
N ALA A 253 -4.97 -13.04 -0.06
CA ALA A 253 -4.27 -13.84 0.93
C ALA A 253 -4.53 -13.28 2.34
N ARG A 254 -4.93 -14.16 3.24
CA ARG A 254 -5.23 -13.88 4.64
C ARG A 254 -4.03 -14.25 5.52
N PRO A 255 -3.93 -13.72 6.75
CA PRO A 255 -2.82 -14.02 7.66
C PRO A 255 -2.54 -15.52 7.85
N GLU A 256 -3.58 -16.34 7.91
CA GLU A 256 -3.48 -17.80 8.07
C GLU A 256 -2.74 -18.51 6.92
N HIS A 257 -2.66 -17.87 5.74
CA HIS A 257 -1.92 -18.39 4.59
C HIS A 257 -0.42 -18.13 4.69
N PHE A 258 0.04 -17.21 5.54
CA PHE A 258 1.46 -16.88 5.69
C PHE A 258 2.11 -17.72 6.79
N ALA A 259 3.37 -18.12 6.58
CA ALA A 259 4.16 -18.73 7.65
C ALA A 259 4.52 -17.72 8.76
N ASN A 260 4.70 -16.44 8.40
CA ASN A 260 5.07 -15.34 9.30
C ASN A 260 4.19 -14.11 9.03
N PRO A 261 2.88 -14.14 9.36
CA PRO A 261 1.95 -13.08 9.00
C PRO A 261 2.28 -11.71 9.60
N GLN A 262 2.97 -11.66 10.74
CA GLN A 262 3.44 -10.43 11.40
C GLN A 262 4.43 -9.60 10.55
N LEU A 263 5.00 -10.19 9.49
CA LEU A 263 5.84 -9.45 8.56
C LEU A 263 5.03 -8.63 7.55
N PHE A 264 3.78 -9.01 7.31
CA PHE A 264 2.91 -8.48 6.25
C PHE A 264 1.70 -7.70 6.77
N PHE A 265 1.26 -7.96 8.00
CA PHE A 265 0.11 -7.28 8.60
C PHE A 265 0.50 -6.57 9.90
N LYS A 266 -0.13 -5.42 10.17
CA LYS A 266 -0.03 -4.74 11.46
C LYS A 266 -0.92 -5.45 12.47
N VAL A 267 -0.38 -5.63 13.67
CA VAL A 267 -1.10 -6.02 14.90
C VAL A 267 -2.08 -7.17 14.69
N LEU A 268 -1.55 -8.39 14.80
CA LEU A 268 -2.35 -9.60 14.84
C LEU A 268 -2.59 -9.96 16.31
N ASN A 269 -3.65 -9.42 16.88
CA ASN A 269 -4.21 -9.98 18.12
C ASN A 269 -5.04 -11.21 17.74
N GLU A 270 -4.83 -12.31 18.44
CA GLU A 270 -5.50 -13.60 18.19
C GLU A 270 -7.03 -13.48 18.31
N ALA A 271 -7.53 -12.59 19.18
CA ALA A 271 -8.95 -12.29 19.29
C ALA A 271 -9.50 -11.53 18.08
N ASP A 272 -8.72 -10.63 17.47
CA ASP A 272 -9.15 -9.89 16.28
C ASP A 272 -9.25 -10.82 15.07
N LEU A 273 -8.30 -11.76 14.95
CA LEU A 273 -8.35 -12.84 13.96
C LEU A 273 -9.57 -13.74 14.13
N GLN A 274 -9.92 -14.09 15.38
CA GLN A 274 -11.12 -14.90 15.67
C GLN A 274 -12.43 -14.16 15.41
N SER A 275 -12.43 -12.82 15.53
CA SER A 275 -13.60 -11.99 15.27
C SER A 275 -13.88 -11.74 13.78
N GLY A 276 -12.98 -12.18 12.89
CA GLY A 276 -13.06 -11.91 11.46
C GLY A 276 -12.67 -10.48 11.08
N ALA A 277 -11.93 -9.77 11.94
CA ALA A 277 -11.41 -8.45 11.62
C ALA A 277 -10.47 -8.54 10.41
N ILE A 278 -10.64 -7.64 9.46
CA ILE A 278 -9.74 -7.54 8.30
C ILE A 278 -8.43 -6.94 8.82
N PRO A 279 -7.32 -7.69 8.79
CA PRO A 279 -6.06 -7.20 9.31
C PRO A 279 -5.51 -6.10 8.41
N GLU A 280 -5.03 -5.02 9.01
CA GLU A 280 -4.41 -3.93 8.27
C GLU A 280 -3.06 -4.40 7.71
N THR A 281 -2.79 -4.17 6.42
CA THR A 281 -1.50 -4.50 5.82
C THR A 281 -0.40 -3.57 6.36
N ARG A 282 0.83 -4.08 6.39
CA ARG A 282 1.99 -3.29 6.82
C ARG A 282 2.23 -2.14 5.84
N SER A 283 2.62 -0.99 6.37
CA SER A 283 2.95 0.19 5.56
C SER A 283 3.98 -0.14 4.48
N GLY A 284 3.69 0.29 3.25
CA GLY A 284 4.53 0.03 2.08
C GLY A 284 4.11 -1.20 1.27
N ILE A 285 3.13 -1.99 1.72
CA ILE A 285 2.43 -2.94 0.86
C ILE A 285 1.39 -2.18 0.03
N ASP A 286 1.38 -2.47 -1.26
CA ASP A 286 0.38 -1.98 -2.18
C ASP A 286 -0.80 -2.96 -2.26
N GLY A 287 -1.98 -2.48 -1.90
CA GLY A 287 -3.22 -3.28 -1.91
C GLY A 287 -3.23 -4.48 -0.96
N SER A 288 -4.11 -5.44 -1.25
CA SER A 288 -4.18 -6.74 -0.57
C SER A 288 -3.28 -7.74 -1.28
N PRO A 289 -2.47 -8.53 -0.54
CA PRO A 289 -1.71 -9.64 -1.14
C PRO A 289 -2.59 -10.60 -1.93
N THR A 290 -2.15 -11.04 -3.10
CA THR A 290 -2.90 -11.94 -3.99
C THR A 290 -2.50 -13.39 -3.75
N LEU A 291 -3.47 -14.29 -3.61
CA LEU A 291 -3.28 -15.72 -3.43
C LEU A 291 -3.41 -16.47 -4.77
N ILE A 292 -2.38 -17.25 -5.11
CA ILE A 292 -2.31 -18.11 -6.30
C ILE A 292 -2.21 -19.56 -5.84
N LEU A 293 -3.32 -20.30 -5.87
CA LEU A 293 -3.36 -21.71 -5.48
C LEU A 293 -2.79 -22.62 -6.57
N GLY A 294 -2.19 -23.75 -6.15
CA GLY A 294 -1.71 -24.80 -7.03
C GLY A 294 -0.39 -24.48 -7.75
N GLN A 295 0.23 -23.32 -7.50
CA GLN A 295 1.50 -22.94 -8.10
C GLN A 295 2.52 -22.59 -7.02
N ALA A 296 3.66 -23.30 -7.01
CA ALA A 296 4.80 -22.94 -6.18
C ALA A 296 5.47 -21.64 -6.70
N PRO A 297 6.16 -20.86 -5.85
CA PRO A 297 6.71 -19.55 -6.23
C PRO A 297 7.58 -19.56 -7.48
N GLU A 298 8.42 -20.58 -7.66
CA GLU A 298 9.27 -20.75 -8.84
C GLU A 298 8.46 -20.97 -10.12
N VAL A 299 7.38 -21.77 -10.03
CA VAL A 299 6.51 -22.07 -11.18
C VAL A 299 5.73 -20.82 -11.56
N PHE A 300 5.18 -20.11 -10.57
CA PHE A 300 4.48 -18.86 -10.81
C PHE A 300 5.42 -17.79 -11.40
N TYR A 301 6.64 -17.66 -10.88
CA TYR A 301 7.66 -16.73 -11.42
C TYR A 301 7.96 -17.00 -12.89
N ASN A 302 8.14 -18.27 -13.28
CA ASN A 302 8.37 -18.63 -14.66
C ASN A 302 7.16 -18.28 -15.54
N THR A 303 5.95 -18.57 -15.05
CA THR A 303 4.69 -18.28 -15.74
C THR A 303 4.54 -16.78 -16.00
N ILE A 304 4.71 -15.94 -14.98
CA ILE A 304 4.60 -14.48 -15.10
C ILE A 304 5.72 -13.87 -15.95
N SER A 305 6.93 -14.45 -15.88
CA SER A 305 8.04 -14.04 -16.73
C SER A 305 7.74 -14.29 -18.21
N THR A 306 7.20 -15.47 -18.55
CA THR A 306 6.79 -15.82 -19.92
C THR A 306 5.61 -14.99 -20.41
N ALA A 307 4.69 -14.62 -19.52
CA ALA A 307 3.54 -13.78 -19.84
C ALA A 307 3.88 -12.29 -20.07
N GLY A 308 5.13 -11.88 -19.84
CA GLY A 308 5.62 -10.56 -20.26
C GLY A 308 6.31 -9.75 -19.16
N LEU A 309 6.44 -10.25 -17.92
CA LEU A 309 7.06 -9.49 -16.84
C LEU A 309 8.46 -8.98 -17.21
N ALA A 310 9.30 -9.85 -17.75
CA ALA A 310 10.68 -9.51 -18.14
C ALA A 310 10.76 -8.69 -19.44
N GLY A 311 9.68 -8.66 -20.23
CA GLY A 311 9.57 -7.81 -21.42
C GLY A 311 9.13 -6.39 -21.09
N THR A 312 8.32 -6.22 -20.04
CA THR A 312 7.75 -4.92 -19.65
C THR A 312 8.56 -4.24 -18.53
N PHE A 313 9.21 -5.01 -17.66
CA PHE A 313 9.93 -4.51 -16.49
C PHE A 313 11.37 -5.01 -16.47
N GLN A 314 12.29 -4.17 -15.99
CA GLN A 314 13.61 -4.63 -15.58
C GLN A 314 13.47 -5.33 -14.22
N VAL A 315 13.63 -6.65 -14.20
CA VAL A 315 13.48 -7.48 -13.01
C VAL A 315 14.85 -7.82 -12.43
N THR A 316 15.11 -7.44 -11.18
CA THR A 316 16.38 -7.72 -10.47
C THR A 316 16.11 -8.47 -9.16
N PRO A 317 16.67 -9.67 -8.94
CA PRO A 317 16.55 -10.36 -7.65
C PRO A 317 17.15 -9.56 -6.48
N LYS A 318 16.47 -9.52 -5.33
CA LYS A 318 16.88 -8.78 -4.12
C LYS A 318 16.94 -9.66 -2.85
N GLY A 319 17.02 -10.97 -3.02
CA GLY A 319 17.12 -11.92 -1.90
C GLY A 319 15.76 -12.47 -1.49
N GLN A 320 15.50 -12.53 -0.19
CA GLN A 320 14.29 -13.14 0.36
C GLN A 320 13.66 -12.26 1.45
N TYR A 321 12.32 -12.28 1.53
CA TYR A 321 11.56 -11.64 2.60
C TYR A 321 10.36 -12.51 3.00
N GLY A 322 10.21 -12.77 4.30
CA GLY A 322 9.11 -13.57 4.85
C GLY A 322 9.02 -15.00 4.29
N GLY A 323 10.15 -15.59 3.89
CA GLY A 323 10.22 -16.93 3.29
C GLY A 323 10.00 -16.98 1.78
N GLY A 324 9.70 -15.84 1.14
CA GLY A 324 9.56 -15.71 -0.30
C GLY A 324 10.77 -15.07 -0.99
N LYS A 325 10.88 -15.22 -2.31
CA LYS A 325 11.88 -14.50 -3.12
C LYS A 325 11.39 -13.09 -3.41
N LEU A 326 12.29 -12.12 -3.22
CA LEU A 326 12.02 -10.70 -3.46
C LEU A 326 12.68 -10.26 -4.77
N TYR A 327 11.92 -9.55 -5.59
CA TYR A 327 12.35 -8.99 -6.87
C TYR A 327 12.11 -7.49 -6.88
N GLU A 328 13.09 -6.72 -7.35
CA GLU A 328 12.92 -5.30 -7.71
C GLU A 328 12.47 -5.21 -9.16
N LEU A 329 11.40 -4.48 -9.40
CA LEU A 329 10.82 -4.23 -10.71
C LEU A 329 10.98 -2.75 -11.02
N LYS A 330 11.53 -2.44 -12.20
CA LYS A 330 11.67 -1.08 -12.70
C LYS A 330 11.03 -0.91 -14.06
N LYS A 331 10.27 0.16 -14.21
CA LYS A 331 9.74 0.64 -15.50
C LYS A 331 9.83 2.16 -15.49
N ASP A 332 10.51 2.74 -16.47
CA ASP A 332 10.83 4.17 -16.51
C ASP A 332 11.51 4.62 -15.19
N ASN A 333 10.94 5.61 -14.50
CA ASN A 333 11.45 6.13 -13.23
C ASN A 333 10.80 5.46 -11.99
N ILE A 334 9.97 4.44 -12.21
CA ILE A 334 9.17 3.80 -11.16
C ILE A 334 9.90 2.54 -10.70
N THR A 335 10.15 2.43 -9.39
CA THR A 335 10.76 1.26 -8.76
C THR A 335 9.83 0.73 -7.67
N PHE A 336 9.51 -0.56 -7.73
CA PHE A 336 8.73 -1.26 -6.72
C PHE A 336 9.25 -2.69 -6.57
N TYR A 337 8.66 -3.47 -5.67
CA TYR A 337 9.11 -4.82 -5.39
C TYR A 337 7.97 -5.82 -5.42
N MET A 338 8.24 -7.00 -5.98
CA MET A 338 7.34 -8.14 -5.97
C MET A 338 7.96 -9.22 -5.08
N ASN A 339 7.22 -9.67 -4.08
CA ASN A 339 7.63 -10.74 -3.19
C ASN A 339 6.75 -11.97 -3.43
N LEU A 340 7.36 -13.09 -3.83
CA LEU A 340 6.67 -14.34 -4.09
C LEU A 340 6.84 -15.27 -2.88
N VAL A 341 5.84 -15.29 -2.00
CA VAL A 341 5.86 -15.99 -0.72
C VAL A 341 5.14 -17.33 -0.86
N PRO A 342 5.74 -18.47 -0.50
CA PRO A 342 4.99 -19.72 -0.46
C PRO A 342 3.90 -19.64 0.61
N THR A 343 2.73 -20.23 0.33
CA THR A 343 1.71 -20.43 1.37
C THR A 343 2.27 -21.33 2.48
N LYS A 344 1.71 -21.21 3.68
CA LYS A 344 2.12 -21.98 4.87
C LYS A 344 2.06 -23.49 4.64
N ASP A 345 1.08 -23.95 3.86
CA ASP A 345 0.87 -25.35 3.47
C ASP A 345 1.67 -25.75 2.21
N GLN A 346 2.43 -24.83 1.62
CA GLN A 346 3.18 -25.00 0.35
C GLN A 346 2.29 -25.35 -0.86
N GLY A 347 0.97 -25.19 -0.74
CA GLY A 347 -0.01 -25.45 -1.79
C GLY A 347 -0.13 -24.33 -2.84
N GLY A 348 0.52 -23.18 -2.64
CA GLY A 348 0.43 -22.05 -3.54
C GLY A 348 1.49 -20.97 -3.32
N THR A 349 1.28 -19.83 -3.98
CA THR A 349 2.10 -18.62 -3.91
C THR A 349 1.23 -17.45 -3.50
N ILE A 350 1.75 -16.60 -2.62
CA ILE A 350 1.18 -15.31 -2.29
C ILE A 350 2.07 -14.24 -2.92
N VAL A 351 1.47 -13.40 -3.74
CA VAL A 351 2.13 -12.25 -4.37
C VAL A 351 1.91 -11.04 -3.48
N VAL A 352 2.99 -10.46 -2.99
CA VAL A 352 2.96 -9.20 -2.23
C VAL A 352 3.69 -8.13 -3.01
N THR A 353 2.98 -7.07 -3.35
CA THR A 353 3.55 -5.88 -4.01
C THR A 353 3.98 -4.89 -2.95
N TRP A 354 5.23 -4.45 -2.99
CA TRP A 354 5.76 -3.44 -2.08
C TRP A 354 6.18 -2.19 -2.83
N LEU A 355 5.79 -1.04 -2.30
CA LEU A 355 6.15 0.29 -2.77
C LEU A 355 7.60 0.66 -2.42
N LYS A 356 8.21 -0.05 -1.48
CA LYS A 356 9.62 0.11 -1.07
C LYS A 356 10.21 -1.24 -0.69
N ASN A 357 11.54 -1.31 -0.60
CA ASN A 357 12.20 -2.55 -0.20
C ASN A 357 11.77 -2.93 1.24
N PRO A 358 11.13 -4.09 1.46
CA PRO A 358 10.71 -4.49 2.81
C PRO A 358 11.87 -4.91 3.72
N ALA A 359 13.06 -5.11 3.16
CA ALA A 359 14.27 -5.52 3.89
C ALA A 359 15.20 -4.34 4.27
N SER A 360 14.87 -3.11 3.87
CA SER A 360 15.68 -1.91 4.14
C SER A 360 15.26 -1.15 5.39
#